data_AF-D3IZ14-F1
#
_entry.id   AF-D3IZ14-F1
#
_cell.length_a   1.000
_cell.length_b   1.000
_cell.length_c   1.000
_cell.angle_alpha   90.00
_cell.angle_beta   90.00
_cell.angle_gamma   90.00
#
_symmetry.space_group_name_H-M   'P 1'
#
loop_
_entity.id
_entity.type
_entity.pdbx_description
1 polymer ?
#
loop_
_entity_poly.entity_id
_entity_poly.type
_entity_poly.pdbx_seq_one_letter_code
_entity_poly.pdbx_strand_id
1 'polypeptide(L)'
;WGRTGCSFDASGKGSCSTGDCGGVLSCTLSGQPPTTLVEYTLNGGSNNNQDSYDISVIDGFNVPICITPSDGGCYAPTCKMDKCPDAYLYPGDIKTRTCPSGANYNIVFCC
;
A
#
# COMPACT_ATOMS: atom_id res chain seq x y z
N TRP A 1 -1.82 -3.73 0.70
CA TRP A 1 -0.58 -4.52 0.65
C TRP A 1 -0.84 -5.86 -0.03
N GLY A 2 0.19 -6.57 -0.49
CA GLY A 2 0.08 -7.93 -1.02
C GLY A 2 0.26 -8.99 0.07
N ARG A 3 -0.43 -10.13 -0.04
CA ARG A 3 -0.23 -11.32 0.81
C ARG A 3 0.21 -12.50 -0.05
N THR A 4 1.21 -13.27 0.40
CA THR A 4 1.78 -14.39 -0.38
C THR A 4 1.81 -15.69 0.41
N GLY A 5 1.76 -16.82 -0.30
CA GLY A 5 1.79 -18.14 0.32
C GLY A 5 0.59 -18.41 1.23
N CYS A 6 -0.59 -17.93 0.85
CA CYS A 6 -1.79 -18.03 1.65
C CYS A 6 -2.54 -19.35 1.45
N SER A 7 -3.09 -19.89 2.54
CA SER A 7 -4.02 -21.01 2.51
C SER A 7 -5.16 -20.75 3.49
N PHE A 8 -6.40 -20.83 3.02
CA PHE A 8 -7.60 -20.61 3.82
C PHE A 8 -8.58 -21.77 3.66
N ASP A 9 -9.30 -22.08 4.72
CA ASP A 9 -10.43 -23.01 4.71
C ASP A 9 -11.71 -22.35 4.15
N ALA A 10 -12.80 -23.13 4.06
CA ALA A 10 -14.10 -22.65 3.59
C ALA A 10 -14.74 -21.58 4.51
N SER A 11 -14.27 -21.44 5.75
CA SER A 11 -14.70 -20.40 6.68
C SER A 11 -13.83 -19.13 6.58
N GLY A 12 -12.86 -19.11 5.66
CA GLY A 12 -11.93 -18.00 5.49
C GLY A 12 -10.86 -17.90 6.59
N LYS A 13 -10.62 -18.98 7.36
CA LYS A 13 -9.55 -19.04 8.37
C LYS A 13 -8.34 -19.77 7.82
N GLY A 14 -7.14 -19.33 8.20
CA GLY A 14 -5.91 -19.86 7.62
C GLY A 14 -4.68 -19.06 7.99
N SER A 15 -3.74 -18.93 7.06
CA SER A 15 -2.54 -18.12 7.23
C SER A 15 -1.91 -17.74 5.89
N CYS A 16 -1.05 -16.72 5.91
CA CYS A 16 -0.16 -16.34 4.81
C CYS A 16 1.31 -16.33 5.27
N SER A 17 2.25 -16.55 4.37
CA SER A 17 3.69 -16.46 4.66
C SER A 17 4.16 -15.01 4.84
N THR A 18 3.58 -14.06 4.12
CA THR A 18 3.83 -12.62 4.30
C THR A 18 2.52 -11.84 4.29
N GLY A 19 2.45 -10.75 5.07
CA GLY A 19 1.28 -9.87 5.13
C GLY A 19 0.03 -10.50 5.73
N ASP A 20 0.16 -11.59 6.50
CA ASP A 20 -0.97 -12.20 7.22
C ASP A 20 -1.64 -11.19 8.16
N CYS A 21 -2.97 -11.21 8.26
CA CYS A 21 -3.72 -10.22 9.02
C CYS A 21 -4.52 -10.86 10.17
N GLY A 22 -3.93 -11.85 10.85
CA GLY A 22 -4.53 -12.56 11.98
C GLY A 22 -5.18 -13.89 11.57
N GLY A 23 -4.67 -14.53 10.52
CA GLY A 23 -5.14 -15.82 10.04
C GLY A 23 -6.55 -15.79 9.41
N VAL A 24 -6.95 -14.65 8.85
CA VAL A 24 -8.25 -14.45 8.23
C VAL A 24 -8.14 -13.99 6.78
N LEU A 25 -9.06 -14.47 5.94
CA LEU A 25 -9.16 -14.06 4.54
C LEU A 25 -9.56 -12.58 4.43
N SER A 26 -10.54 -12.14 5.22
CA SER A 26 -11.04 -10.77 5.27
C SER A 26 -10.39 -10.01 6.44
N CYS A 27 -9.41 -9.16 6.12
CA CYS A 27 -8.61 -8.47 7.13
C CYS A 27 -9.41 -7.40 7.88
N THR A 28 -9.28 -7.38 9.21
CA THR A 28 -9.72 -6.29 10.10
C THR A 28 -8.54 -5.61 10.81
N LEU A 29 -7.34 -6.17 10.66
CA LEU A 29 -6.06 -5.67 11.15
C LEU A 29 -5.10 -5.48 9.98
N SER A 30 -4.05 -4.68 10.20
CA SER A 30 -2.94 -4.56 9.26
C SER A 30 -2.20 -5.89 9.08
N GLY A 31 -1.55 -6.05 7.93
CA GLY A 31 -0.70 -7.22 7.65
C GLY A 31 0.56 -7.25 8.52
N GLN A 32 0.99 -8.45 8.91
CA GLN A 32 2.25 -8.66 9.61
C GLN A 32 3.45 -8.49 8.66
N PRO A 33 4.52 -7.78 9.08
CA PRO A 33 5.77 -7.65 8.31
C PRO A 33 6.36 -8.99 7.85
N PRO A 34 7.05 -9.07 6.69
CA PRO A 34 7.33 -7.95 5.80
C PRO A 34 6.14 -7.59 4.89
N THR A 35 5.88 -6.29 4.71
CA THR A 35 4.80 -5.80 3.83
C THR A 35 5.17 -4.51 3.11
N THR A 36 5.18 -4.55 1.78
CA THR A 36 5.12 -3.32 0.98
C THR A 36 3.72 -2.72 1.14
N LEU A 37 3.64 -1.55 1.76
CA LEU A 37 2.38 -0.86 2.04
C LEU A 37 2.09 0.18 0.95
N VAL A 38 0.81 0.31 0.64
CA VAL A 38 0.26 1.52 0.02
C VAL A 38 -0.61 2.15 1.07
N GLU A 39 -0.33 3.40 1.37
CA GLU A 39 -1.02 4.17 2.38
C GLU A 39 -1.75 5.32 1.68
N TYR A 40 -2.97 5.60 2.10
CA TYR A 40 -3.76 6.70 1.56
C TYR A 40 -4.67 7.31 2.62
N THR A 41 -4.85 8.62 2.52
CA THR A 41 -5.92 9.38 3.19
C THR A 41 -6.70 10.10 2.10
N LEU A 42 -7.99 9.78 1.97
CA LEU A 42 -8.87 10.34 0.95
C LEU A 42 -9.68 11.50 1.52
N ASN A 43 -9.94 12.53 0.72
CA ASN A 43 -10.67 13.75 1.13
C ASN A 43 -10.12 14.37 2.42
N GLY A 44 -8.80 14.32 2.60
CA GLY A 44 -8.08 14.96 3.69
C GLY A 44 -7.53 16.34 3.31
N GLY A 45 -6.45 16.74 4.00
CA GLY A 45 -5.73 17.99 3.74
C GLY A 45 -6.55 19.26 4.02
N SER A 46 -6.17 20.37 3.37
CA SER A 46 -6.89 21.65 3.52
C SER A 46 -8.30 21.54 2.94
N ASN A 47 -9.30 21.87 3.76
CA ASN A 47 -10.73 21.88 3.40
C ASN A 47 -11.29 20.54 2.90
N ASN A 48 -10.69 19.40 3.27
CA ASN A 48 -11.13 18.06 2.85
C ASN A 48 -11.19 17.86 1.32
N ASN A 49 -10.31 18.54 0.57
CA ASN A 49 -10.32 18.57 -0.89
C ASN A 49 -9.03 17.99 -1.51
N GLN A 50 -8.31 17.16 -0.75
CA GLN A 50 -7.05 16.58 -1.17
C GLN A 50 -6.93 15.13 -0.72
N ASP A 51 -6.47 14.28 -1.61
CA ASP A 51 -6.03 12.95 -1.27
C ASP A 51 -4.51 12.97 -1.07
N SER A 52 -4.03 12.24 -0.08
CA SER A 52 -2.60 11.99 0.13
C SER A 52 -2.32 10.49 0.06
N TYR A 53 -1.26 10.09 -0.62
CA TYR A 53 -0.90 8.69 -0.80
C TYR A 53 0.62 8.50 -0.93
N ASP A 54 1.08 7.32 -0.55
CA ASP A 54 2.47 6.92 -0.71
C ASP A 54 2.62 5.39 -0.69
N ILE A 55 3.84 4.96 -1.02
CA ILE A 55 4.29 3.60 -0.81
C ILE A 55 5.22 3.62 0.42
N SER A 56 5.14 2.60 1.26
CA SER A 56 6.03 2.46 2.43
C SER A 56 6.62 1.06 2.48
N VAL A 57 7.92 1.01 2.76
CA VAL A 57 8.68 -0.22 3.02
C VAL A 57 9.32 -0.19 4.41
N ILE A 58 8.82 0.68 5.30
CA ILE A 58 9.23 0.73 6.72
C ILE A 58 8.98 -0.63 7.39
N ASP A 59 7.84 -1.25 7.10
CA ASP A 59 7.46 -2.59 7.55
C ASP A 59 8.06 -3.72 6.69
N GLY A 60 9.10 -3.43 5.93
CA GLY A 60 9.77 -4.37 5.02
C GLY A 60 9.13 -4.44 3.64
N PHE A 61 9.71 -5.28 2.78
CA PHE A 61 9.28 -5.45 1.39
C PHE A 61 8.92 -6.90 1.10
N ASN A 62 7.81 -7.13 0.41
CA ASN A 62 7.40 -8.48 -0.02
C ASN A 62 7.00 -8.56 -1.49
N VAL A 63 6.20 -7.62 -1.99
CA VAL A 63 5.71 -7.60 -3.37
C VAL A 63 5.99 -6.23 -4.00
N PRO A 64 6.55 -6.15 -5.22
CA PRO A 64 6.62 -4.91 -5.99
C PRO A 64 5.24 -4.27 -6.19
N ILE A 65 5.14 -2.96 -6.00
CA ILE A 65 3.88 -2.21 -6.12
C ILE A 65 4.10 -0.87 -6.83
N CYS A 66 3.11 -0.46 -7.61
CA CYS A 66 2.98 0.90 -8.13
C CYS A 66 1.56 1.40 -7.90
N ILE A 67 1.43 2.71 -7.73
CA ILE A 67 0.15 3.41 -7.65
C ILE A 67 -0.06 4.14 -8.97
N THR A 68 -1.18 3.90 -9.64
CA THR A 68 -1.58 4.63 -10.84
C THR A 68 -2.85 5.42 -10.55
N PRO A 69 -2.74 6.72 -10.23
CA PRO A 69 -3.90 7.60 -10.13
C PRO A 69 -4.62 7.72 -11.48
N SER A 70 -5.95 7.85 -11.42
CA SER A 70 -6.80 8.08 -12.62
C SER A 70 -6.67 9.49 -13.18
N ASP A 71 -6.29 10.46 -12.35
CA ASP A 71 -5.92 11.80 -12.80
C ASP A 71 -4.45 11.78 -13.26
N GLY A 72 -4.25 11.97 -14.57
CA GLY A 72 -2.92 11.99 -15.20
C GLY A 72 -2.02 13.14 -14.74
N GLY A 73 -2.55 14.13 -14.01
CA GLY A 73 -1.76 15.18 -13.36
C GLY A 73 -1.11 14.75 -12.04
N CYS A 74 -1.53 13.63 -11.47
CA CYS A 74 -1.03 13.14 -10.19
C CYS A 74 0.17 12.19 -10.37
N TYR A 75 1.11 12.24 -9.43
CA TYR A 75 2.33 11.45 -9.49
C TYR A 75 2.06 9.94 -9.33
N ALA A 76 2.70 9.10 -10.13
CA ALA A 76 2.54 7.65 -10.10
C ALA A 76 3.77 6.96 -9.48
N PRO A 77 3.85 6.81 -8.12
CA PRO A 77 5.01 6.22 -7.47
C PRO A 77 5.14 4.72 -7.76
N THR A 78 6.38 4.25 -7.88
CA THR A 78 6.71 2.85 -8.18
C THR A 78 7.80 2.31 -7.26
N CYS A 79 7.57 1.14 -6.67
CA CYS A 79 8.54 0.48 -5.80
C CYS A 79 8.72 -0.99 -6.19
N LYS A 80 9.89 -1.31 -6.76
CA LYS A 80 10.21 -2.66 -7.27
C LYS A 80 11.12 -3.49 -6.36
N MET A 81 11.65 -2.88 -5.31
CA MET A 81 12.64 -3.48 -4.42
C MET A 81 12.58 -2.85 -3.03
N ASP A 82 13.26 -3.47 -2.07
CA ASP A 82 13.31 -3.08 -0.65
C ASP A 82 13.83 -1.67 -0.37
N LYS A 83 14.60 -1.09 -1.30
CA LYS A 83 15.11 0.28 -1.22
C LYS A 83 14.81 1.04 -2.51
N CYS A 84 13.54 1.39 -2.70
CA CYS A 84 13.10 2.15 -3.86
C CYS A 84 13.02 3.66 -3.54
N PRO A 85 13.36 4.56 -4.48
CA PRO A 85 13.34 6.01 -4.25
C PRO A 85 11.96 6.61 -3.93
N ASP A 86 10.90 5.93 -4.35
CA ASP A 86 9.52 6.41 -4.26
C ASP A 86 8.77 5.95 -3.00
N ALA A 87 9.39 5.12 -2.16
CA ALA A 87 8.76 4.64 -0.93
C ALA A 87 9.47 5.13 0.33
N TYR A 88 8.70 5.26 1.42
CA TYR A 88 9.23 5.53 2.75
C TYR A 88 10.20 4.41 3.14
N LEU A 89 11.48 4.74 3.34
CA LEU A 89 12.48 3.78 3.80
C LEU A 89 12.62 3.74 5.33
N TYR A 90 12.28 4.83 6.01
CA TYR A 90 12.35 4.97 7.47
C TYR A 90 11.45 6.12 7.95
N PRO A 91 11.10 6.19 9.25
CA PRO A 91 10.31 7.30 9.79
C PRO A 91 11.00 8.65 9.56
N GLY A 92 10.31 9.57 8.88
CA GLY A 92 10.83 10.90 8.52
C GLY A 92 11.32 11.05 7.08
N ASP A 93 11.36 9.97 6.29
CA ASP A 93 11.64 10.02 4.85
C ASP A 93 10.42 10.50 4.05
N ILE A 94 10.33 11.78 3.69
CA ILE A 94 9.09 12.35 3.11
C ILE A 94 8.86 11.85 1.67
N LYS A 95 7.88 10.97 1.47
CA LYS A 95 7.46 10.46 0.15
C LYS A 95 5.98 10.68 -0.18
N THR A 96 5.19 11.19 0.77
CA THR A 96 3.77 11.49 0.54
C THR A 96 3.58 12.34 -0.71
N ARG A 97 2.69 11.87 -1.57
CA ARG A 97 2.20 12.55 -2.76
C ARG A 97 0.77 13.02 -2.50
N THR A 98 0.37 14.05 -3.23
CA THR A 98 -0.99 14.58 -3.15
C THR A 98 -1.65 14.60 -4.52
N CYS A 99 -2.97 14.47 -4.52
CA CYS A 99 -3.82 14.57 -5.69
C CYS A 99 -5.10 15.34 -5.28
N PRO A 100 -5.79 16.04 -6.20
CA PRO A 100 -7.14 16.53 -5.92
C PRO A 100 -8.03 15.39 -5.43
N SER A 101 -8.92 15.67 -4.48
CA SER A 101 -9.89 14.68 -4.01
C SER A 101 -10.79 14.18 -5.14
N GLY A 102 -11.24 12.92 -5.02
CA GLY A 102 -12.12 12.29 -6.01
C GLY A 102 -11.38 11.56 -7.13
N ALA A 103 -10.05 11.48 -7.04
CA ALA A 103 -9.28 10.58 -7.89
C ALA A 103 -9.53 9.11 -7.50
N ASN A 104 -9.57 8.25 -8.51
CA ASN A 104 -9.45 6.81 -8.33
C ASN A 104 -7.99 6.38 -8.39
N TYR A 105 -7.63 5.28 -7.71
CA TYR A 105 -6.26 4.75 -7.66
C TYR A 105 -6.25 3.27 -8.05
N ASN A 106 -5.43 2.92 -9.03
CA ASN A 106 -5.14 1.52 -9.33
C ASN A 106 -3.87 1.10 -8.61
N ILE A 107 -3.97 0.06 -7.77
CA ILE A 107 -2.83 -0.56 -7.11
C ILE A 107 -2.40 -1.77 -7.93
N VAL A 108 -1.22 -1.70 -8.52
CA VAL A 108 -0.71 -2.75 -9.41
C VAL A 108 0.41 -3.49 -8.69
N PHE A 109 0.22 -4.80 -8.51
CA PHE A 109 1.27 -5.69 -8.00
C PHE A 109 2.18 -6.17 -9.15
N CYS A 110 3.46 -6.36 -8.86
CA CYS A 110 4.46 -6.86 -9.83
C CYS A 110 4.66 -5.97 -11.06
N CYS A 111 4.44 -4.66 -10.89
CA CYS A 111 5.07 -3.65 -11.71
C CYS A 111 6.43 -3.25 -11.10
#